data_AF-A0A958IUQ3-F1
#
_entry.id   AF-A0A958IUQ3-F1
#
_cell.length_a   1.000
_cell.length_b   1.000
_cell.length_c   1.000
_cell.angle_alpha   90.00
_cell.angle_beta   90.00
_cell.angle_gamma   90.00
#
_symmetry.space_group_name_H-M   'P 1'
#
loop_
_entity.id
_entity.type
_entity.pdbx_description
1 polymer ?
#
loop_
_entity_poly.entity_id
_entity_poly.type
_entity_poly.pdbx_seq_one_letter_code
_entity_poly.pdbx_strand_id
1 'polypeptide(L)'
;GVSFVIPQDWLGGLRPNQAAFMLGSNTKPGIGLVIMRASASMADMDGLLNTAQNLGDGVVLYPAGAPQKTATDYRLNFSGGQYVGMAVGKLGPGGNGVIFFFGGPAEQQSYYNRLMQQMVSSLKFVQPQVSGEVQRWQQLLSGMMLKQMSSYYSGGSADGSYVGGSSSKTLHLCSDGSYAYAGSSSLGVDGGGGSSGYSGGSGEDYGRWRVEVIGARVTLVLQSQDGSS
;
A
#
# COMPACT_ATOMS: atom_id res chain seq x y z
N GLY A 1 -5.94 2.54 -11.51
CA GLY A 1 -6.13 3.99 -11.29
C GLY A 1 -7.60 4.29 -11.10
N VAL A 2 -7.94 5.35 -10.37
CA VAL A 2 -9.32 5.75 -10.08
C VAL A 2 -9.45 7.25 -10.29
N SER A 3 -10.55 7.71 -10.89
CA SER A 3 -10.89 9.13 -10.95
C SER A 3 -12.37 9.33 -10.62
N PHE A 4 -12.69 10.43 -9.95
CA PHE A 4 -14.04 10.86 -9.60
C PHE A 4 -14.06 12.37 -9.43
N VAL A 5 -15.25 12.96 -9.46
CA VAL A 5 -15.44 14.41 -9.27
C VAL A 5 -15.81 14.68 -7.82
N ILE A 6 -15.09 15.60 -7.18
CA ILE A 6 -15.46 16.12 -5.87
C ILE A 6 -16.69 17.02 -6.05
N PRO A 7 -17.77 16.82 -5.27
CA PRO A 7 -18.98 17.63 -5.39
C PRO A 7 -18.72 19.13 -5.16
N GLN A 8 -19.56 19.96 -5.77
CA GLN A 8 -19.54 21.40 -5.53
C GLN A 8 -19.72 21.70 -4.03
N ASP A 9 -18.99 22.69 -3.52
CA ASP A 9 -18.95 23.10 -2.11
C ASP A 9 -18.32 22.08 -1.14
N TRP A 10 -17.72 21.02 -1.67
CA TRP A 10 -16.88 20.08 -0.93
C TRP A 10 -15.41 20.28 -1.29
N LEU A 11 -14.57 20.18 -0.26
CA LEU A 11 -13.13 20.19 -0.35
C LEU A 11 -12.64 18.78 -0.05
N GLY A 12 -11.69 18.31 -0.87
CA GLY A 12 -11.11 16.99 -0.73
C GLY A 12 -9.61 17.05 -0.49
N GLY A 13 -9.11 16.14 0.33
CA GLY A 13 -7.68 16.03 0.58
C GLY A 13 -7.27 14.68 1.15
N LEU A 14 -6.01 14.32 0.90
CA LEU A 14 -5.34 13.25 1.63
C LEU A 14 -4.70 13.86 2.87
N ARG A 15 -4.94 13.27 4.03
CA ARG A 15 -4.11 13.56 5.20
C ARG A 15 -2.79 12.81 5.06
N PRO A 16 -1.66 13.37 5.55
CA PRO A 16 -0.40 12.64 5.62
C PRO A 16 -0.62 11.29 6.33
N ASN A 17 -0.08 10.22 5.76
CA ASN A 17 -0.15 8.85 6.29
C ASN A 17 -1.57 8.24 6.39
N GLN A 18 -2.57 8.77 5.70
CA GLN A 18 -3.89 8.13 5.60
C GLN A 18 -4.19 7.64 4.19
N ALA A 19 -4.70 6.41 4.09
CA ALA A 19 -5.12 5.80 2.82
C ALA A 19 -6.54 6.21 2.38
N ALA A 20 -7.20 7.08 3.15
CA ALA A 20 -8.54 7.59 2.88
C ALA A 20 -8.47 9.06 2.45
N PHE A 21 -9.12 9.37 1.32
CA PHE A 21 -9.36 10.73 0.87
C PHE A 21 -10.56 11.28 1.66
N MET A 22 -10.33 12.34 2.43
CA MET A 22 -11.37 12.96 3.23
C MET A 22 -12.03 14.08 2.43
N LEU A 23 -13.35 14.16 2.57
CA LEU A 23 -14.17 15.22 2.02
C LEU A 23 -14.83 15.96 3.18
N GLY A 24 -14.77 17.28 3.14
CA GLY A 24 -15.48 18.16 4.07
C GLY A 24 -16.16 19.29 3.31
N SER A 25 -17.16 19.93 3.91
CA SER A 25 -17.81 21.12 3.35
C SER A 25 -17.75 22.26 4.37
N ASN A 26 -17.57 23.48 3.86
CA ASN A 26 -17.65 24.69 4.69
C ASN A 26 -19.09 25.22 4.82
N THR A 27 -20.03 24.68 4.03
CA THR A 27 -21.41 25.18 3.94
C THR A 27 -22.45 24.15 4.39
N LYS A 28 -22.06 22.87 4.49
CA LYS A 28 -22.93 21.78 4.93
C LYS A 28 -22.24 20.97 6.03
N PRO A 29 -22.95 20.63 7.13
CA PRO A 29 -22.40 19.71 8.11
C PRO A 29 -22.20 18.33 7.48
N GLY A 30 -21.34 17.52 8.10
CA GLY A 30 -21.09 16.14 7.67
C GLY A 30 -19.68 15.91 7.14
N ILE A 31 -19.43 14.66 6.81
CA ILE A 31 -18.13 14.15 6.37
C ILE A 31 -18.32 13.22 5.19
N GLY A 32 -17.37 13.24 4.27
CA GLY A 32 -17.24 12.24 3.23
C GLY A 32 -15.88 11.55 3.30
N LEU A 33 -15.84 10.29 2.91
CA LEU A 33 -14.61 9.51 2.83
C LEU A 33 -14.61 8.76 1.49
N VAL A 34 -13.43 8.70 0.87
CA VAL A 34 -13.15 7.84 -0.27
C VAL A 34 -11.98 6.95 0.07
N ILE A 35 -12.20 5.65 0.12
CA ILE A 35 -11.17 4.65 0.42
C ILE A 35 -10.89 3.88 -0.85
N MET A 36 -9.68 3.97 -1.37
CA MET A 36 -9.23 3.22 -2.53
C MET A 36 -8.53 1.96 -2.06
N ARG A 37 -8.82 0.83 -2.71
CA ARG A 37 -8.23 -0.47 -2.39
C ARG A 37 -7.72 -1.15 -3.65
N ALA A 38 -6.50 -1.69 -3.58
CA ALA A 38 -6.02 -2.66 -4.56
C ALA A 38 -6.49 -4.07 -4.15
N SER A 39 -6.72 -4.94 -5.13
CA SER A 39 -7.10 -6.35 -4.92
C SER A 39 -8.32 -6.56 -4.01
N ALA A 40 -9.29 -5.63 -4.05
CA ALA A 40 -10.51 -5.71 -3.27
C ALA A 40 -11.48 -6.78 -3.80
N SER A 41 -12.12 -7.49 -2.88
CA SER A 41 -13.21 -8.43 -3.13
C SER A 41 -14.55 -7.95 -2.57
N MET A 42 -15.64 -8.64 -2.89
CA MET A 42 -16.93 -8.35 -2.26
C MET A 42 -16.94 -8.74 -0.76
N ALA A 43 -16.17 -9.76 -0.38
CA ALA A 43 -16.01 -10.17 1.02
C ALA A 43 -15.26 -9.09 1.82
N ASP A 44 -14.23 -8.48 1.23
CA ASP A 44 -13.55 -7.31 1.80
C ASP A 44 -14.51 -6.14 2.06
N MET A 45 -15.37 -5.83 1.07
CA MET A 45 -16.35 -4.75 1.20
C MET A 45 -17.32 -5.04 2.34
N ASP A 46 -17.77 -6.29 2.47
CA ASP A 46 -18.68 -6.69 3.53
C ASP A 46 -18.05 -6.61 4.91
N GLY A 47 -16.82 -7.12 5.07
CA GLY A 47 -16.10 -7.07 6.35
C GLY A 47 -15.82 -5.64 6.83
N LEU A 48 -15.65 -4.69 5.90
CA LEU A 48 -15.44 -3.28 6.24
C LEU A 48 -16.75 -2.53 6.50
N LEU A 49 -17.72 -2.66 5.58
CA LEU A 49 -18.92 -1.83 5.59
C LEU A 49 -20.00 -2.36 6.51
N ASN A 50 -20.07 -3.67 6.76
CA ASN A 50 -21.08 -4.25 7.65
C ASN A 50 -20.69 -4.16 9.14
N THR A 51 -19.91 -3.14 9.50
CA THR A 51 -19.46 -2.88 10.88
C THR A 51 -19.78 -1.44 11.27
N ALA A 52 -19.77 -1.15 12.57
CA ALA A 52 -20.02 0.20 13.07
C ALA A 52 -18.92 1.17 12.60
N GLN A 53 -19.33 2.33 12.10
CA GLN A 53 -18.45 3.40 11.64
C GLN A 53 -18.31 4.45 12.73
N ASN A 54 -17.13 4.54 13.34
CA ASN A 54 -16.81 5.56 14.33
C ASN A 54 -16.27 6.81 13.64
N LEU A 55 -17.01 7.91 13.71
CA LEU A 55 -16.66 9.18 13.06
C LEU A 55 -15.89 10.13 14.00
N GLY A 56 -15.63 9.71 15.24
CA GLY A 56 -15.04 10.55 16.30
C GLY A 56 -16.10 11.24 17.15
N ASP A 57 -15.65 11.88 18.24
CA ASP A 57 -16.48 12.70 19.15
C ASP A 57 -17.77 12.02 19.65
N GLY A 58 -17.73 10.70 19.84
CA GLY A 58 -18.87 9.89 20.29
C GLY A 58 -19.92 9.61 19.22
N VAL A 59 -19.69 10.03 17.96
CA VAL A 59 -20.59 9.74 16.84
C VAL A 59 -20.22 8.39 16.24
N VAL A 60 -21.10 7.41 16.48
CA VAL A 60 -20.98 6.05 15.91
C VAL A 60 -22.22 5.76 15.08
N LEU A 61 -22.02 5.37 13.82
CA LEU A 61 -23.10 4.94 12.94
C LEU A 61 -23.09 3.42 12.77
N TYR A 62 -24.24 2.80 12.92
CA TYR A 62 -24.41 1.36 12.78
C TYR A 62 -25.11 1.04 11.46
N PRO A 63 -24.80 -0.12 10.83
CA PRO A 63 -25.54 -0.62 9.68
C PRO A 63 -27.06 -0.57 9.90
N ALA A 64 -27.76 0.13 9.00
CA ALA A 64 -29.20 0.30 9.02
C ALA A 64 -29.82 -0.57 7.92
N GLY A 65 -30.12 -1.82 8.27
CA GLY A 65 -30.71 -2.81 7.38
C GLY A 65 -29.68 -3.68 6.65
N ALA A 66 -30.16 -4.52 5.74
CA ALA A 66 -29.31 -5.43 4.97
C ALA A 66 -28.60 -4.69 3.82
N PRO A 67 -27.34 -5.03 3.52
CA PRO A 67 -26.63 -4.49 2.37
C PRO A 67 -27.26 -4.93 1.04
N GLN A 68 -27.35 -4.00 0.10
CA GLN A 68 -27.71 -4.27 -1.29
C GLN A 68 -26.44 -4.58 -2.07
N LYS A 69 -26.32 -5.79 -2.62
CA LYS A 69 -25.10 -6.26 -3.29
C LYS A 69 -25.39 -6.73 -4.72
N THR A 70 -24.47 -6.44 -5.62
CA THR A 70 -24.33 -7.07 -6.93
C THR A 70 -22.92 -7.68 -7.04
N ALA A 71 -22.50 -8.18 -8.21
CA ALA A 71 -21.14 -8.64 -8.40
C ALA A 71 -20.08 -7.52 -8.23
N THR A 72 -20.45 -6.27 -8.51
CA THR A 72 -19.53 -5.12 -8.54
C THR A 72 -19.91 -3.99 -7.60
N ASP A 73 -21.10 -4.04 -7.00
CA ASP A 73 -21.65 -2.96 -6.21
C ASP A 73 -22.03 -3.45 -4.82
N TYR A 74 -21.71 -2.63 -3.83
CA TYR A 74 -22.12 -2.79 -2.45
C TYR A 74 -22.75 -1.50 -1.98
N ARG A 75 -23.94 -1.54 -1.37
CA ARG A 75 -24.58 -0.36 -0.82
C ARG A 75 -25.20 -0.66 0.53
N LEU A 76 -24.95 0.22 1.50
CA LEU A 76 -25.46 0.08 2.85
C LEU A 76 -25.71 1.46 3.46
N ASN A 77 -26.84 1.58 4.16
CA ASN A 77 -27.16 2.77 4.93
C ASN A 77 -26.71 2.57 6.38
N PHE A 78 -26.49 3.67 7.09
CA PHE A 78 -26.12 3.67 8.50
C PHE A 78 -26.98 4.67 9.27
N SER A 79 -27.17 4.41 10.57
CA SER A 79 -27.87 5.32 11.48
C SER A 79 -27.20 5.34 12.86
N GLY A 80 -27.31 6.46 13.58
CA GLY A 80 -26.80 6.62 14.93
C GLY A 80 -27.27 7.92 15.56
N GLY A 81 -28.22 7.85 16.49
CA GLY A 81 -28.82 9.03 17.12
C GLY A 81 -29.46 9.96 16.09
N GLN A 82 -29.02 11.21 16.05
CA GLN A 82 -29.47 12.24 15.09
C GLN A 82 -28.71 12.22 13.75
N TYR A 83 -27.85 11.23 13.53
CA TYR A 83 -26.99 11.14 12.36
C TYR A 83 -27.34 9.93 11.49
N VAL A 84 -27.11 10.09 10.19
CA VAL A 84 -27.27 9.06 9.16
C VAL A 84 -26.02 8.99 8.32
N GLY A 85 -25.82 7.84 7.68
CA GLY A 85 -24.75 7.67 6.71
C GLY A 85 -25.13 6.72 5.59
N MET A 86 -24.32 6.70 4.56
CA MET A 86 -24.42 5.74 3.46
C MET A 86 -23.03 5.44 2.92
N ALA A 87 -22.79 4.16 2.66
CA ALA A 87 -21.63 3.70 1.93
C ALA A 87 -22.03 3.10 0.58
N VAL A 88 -21.20 3.35 -0.44
CA VAL A 88 -21.23 2.65 -1.71
C VAL A 88 -19.83 2.12 -2.01
N GLY A 89 -19.69 0.80 -2.06
CA GLY A 89 -18.52 0.11 -2.58
C GLY A 89 -18.68 -0.20 -4.07
N LYS A 90 -17.63 0.01 -4.85
CA LYS A 90 -17.53 -0.32 -6.27
C LYS A 90 -16.29 -1.15 -6.53
N LEU A 91 -16.43 -2.25 -7.25
CA LEU A 91 -15.33 -3.07 -7.75
C LEU A 91 -15.16 -2.83 -9.25
N GLY A 92 -13.94 -2.50 -9.62
CA GLY A 92 -13.48 -2.35 -11.00
C GLY A 92 -12.56 -3.48 -11.43
N PRO A 93 -12.10 -3.44 -12.69
CA PRO A 93 -11.21 -4.46 -13.25
C PRO A 93 -9.93 -4.64 -12.42
N GLY A 94 -9.43 -5.88 -12.36
CA GLY A 94 -8.19 -6.21 -11.65
C GLY A 94 -8.27 -6.04 -10.13
N GLY A 95 -9.47 -6.07 -9.56
CA GLY A 95 -9.67 -5.91 -8.11
C GLY A 95 -9.49 -4.48 -7.61
N ASN A 96 -9.52 -3.47 -8.48
CA ASN A 96 -9.52 -2.08 -8.01
C ASN A 96 -10.85 -1.77 -7.33
N GLY A 97 -10.84 -1.54 -6.02
CA GLY A 97 -12.02 -1.21 -5.22
C GLY A 97 -12.04 0.26 -4.81
N VAL A 98 -13.22 0.85 -4.78
CA VAL A 98 -13.45 2.17 -4.19
C VAL A 98 -14.64 2.09 -3.26
N ILE A 99 -14.48 2.62 -2.05
CA ILE A 99 -15.57 2.83 -1.11
C ILE A 99 -15.79 4.32 -0.99
N PHE A 100 -17.00 4.76 -1.25
CA PHE A 100 -17.48 6.09 -0.91
C PHE A 100 -18.34 5.99 0.34
N PHE A 101 -18.15 6.92 1.26
CA PHE A 101 -18.98 7.06 2.45
C PHE A 101 -19.34 8.53 2.64
N PHE A 102 -20.59 8.81 2.98
CA PHE A 102 -21.03 10.11 3.48
C PHE A 102 -21.82 9.93 4.76
N GLY A 103 -21.61 10.81 5.73
CA GLY A 103 -22.35 10.85 6.99
C GLY A 103 -22.63 12.28 7.46
N GLY A 104 -23.73 12.48 8.16
CA GLY A 104 -24.12 13.77 8.72
C GLY A 104 -25.53 13.75 9.32
N PRO A 105 -26.14 14.92 9.58
CA PRO A 105 -27.44 14.99 10.25
C PRO A 105 -28.56 14.31 9.46
N ALA A 106 -29.47 13.65 10.18
CA ALA A 106 -30.55 12.84 9.61
C ALA A 106 -31.48 13.65 8.70
N GLU A 107 -31.76 14.90 9.04
CA GLU A 107 -32.61 15.80 8.25
C GLU A 107 -32.02 16.13 6.88
N GLN A 108 -30.73 15.86 6.66
CA GLN A 108 -30.02 16.09 5.39
C GLN A 108 -29.79 14.80 4.58
N GLN A 109 -30.43 13.67 4.95
CA GLN A 109 -30.22 12.39 4.27
C GLN A 109 -30.37 12.47 2.74
N SER A 110 -31.41 13.15 2.24
CA SER A 110 -31.63 13.31 0.79
C SER A 110 -30.52 14.11 0.10
N TYR A 111 -29.85 15.02 0.82
CA TYR A 111 -28.69 15.73 0.29
C TYR A 111 -27.49 14.78 0.12
N TYR A 112 -27.14 14.01 1.15
CA TYR A 112 -26.04 13.02 1.05
C TYR A 112 -26.32 11.93 0.01
N ASN A 113 -27.58 11.53 -0.16
CA ASN A 113 -27.98 10.59 -1.21
C ASN A 113 -27.65 11.12 -2.61
N ARG A 114 -27.91 12.40 -2.87
CA ARG A 114 -27.57 13.03 -4.16
C ARG A 114 -26.06 13.17 -4.36
N LEU A 115 -25.33 13.57 -3.32
CA LEU A 115 -23.86 13.64 -3.37
C LEU A 115 -23.24 12.28 -3.72
N MET A 116 -23.69 11.23 -3.05
CA MET A 116 -23.23 9.88 -3.34
C MET A 116 -23.51 9.48 -4.79
N GLN A 117 -24.72 9.75 -5.29
CA GLN A 117 -25.07 9.45 -6.67
C GLN A 117 -24.18 10.20 -7.67
N GLN A 118 -23.87 11.48 -7.41
CA GLN A 118 -22.97 12.28 -8.23
C GLN A 118 -21.54 11.72 -8.23
N MET A 119 -21.01 11.37 -7.07
CA MET A 119 -19.65 10.81 -7.00
C MET A 119 -19.59 9.45 -7.70
N VAL A 120 -20.56 8.58 -7.43
CA VAL A 120 -20.64 7.25 -8.03
C VAL A 120 -20.80 7.33 -9.55
N SER A 121 -21.61 8.25 -10.07
CA SER A 121 -21.78 8.41 -11.53
C SER A 121 -20.55 8.99 -12.22
N SER A 122 -19.74 9.77 -11.48
CA SER A 122 -18.48 10.31 -11.98
C SER A 122 -17.30 9.34 -11.89
N LEU A 123 -17.45 8.23 -11.16
CA LEU A 123 -16.39 7.25 -10.93
C LEU A 123 -15.98 6.59 -12.25
N LYS A 124 -14.67 6.64 -12.54
CA LYS A 124 -14.05 5.87 -13.61
C LYS A 124 -12.87 5.08 -13.07
N PHE A 125 -12.89 3.78 -13.32
CA PHE A 125 -11.73 2.92 -13.14
C PHE A 125 -10.83 3.08 -14.36
N VAL A 126 -9.64 3.64 -14.13
CA VAL A 126 -8.61 3.78 -15.14
C VAL A 126 -7.69 2.57 -15.04
N GLN A 127 -7.58 1.81 -16.13
CA GLN A 127 -6.62 0.73 -16.19
C GLN A 127 -5.21 1.33 -16.03
N PRO A 128 -4.40 0.87 -15.06
CA PRO A 128 -3.05 1.40 -14.91
C PRO A 128 -2.29 1.09 -16.21
N GLN A 129 -2.08 2.12 -17.02
CA GLN A 129 -1.08 2.08 -18.08
C GLN A 129 0.24 1.92 -17.33
N VAL A 130 0.88 0.75 -17.43
CA VAL A 130 2.24 0.58 -16.96
C VAL A 130 3.04 1.69 -17.62
N SER A 131 3.56 2.64 -16.83
CA SER A 131 4.27 3.78 -17.42
C SER A 131 5.41 3.23 -18.27
N GLY A 132 5.71 3.88 -19.40
CA GLY A 132 6.82 3.45 -20.27
C GLY A 132 8.14 3.33 -19.49
N GLU A 133 8.26 4.07 -18.39
CA GLU A 133 9.37 3.99 -17.45
C GLU A 133 9.42 2.66 -16.67
N VAL A 134 8.28 2.17 -16.16
CA VAL A 134 8.22 0.83 -15.52
C VAL A 134 8.53 -0.27 -16.52
N GLN A 135 7.97 -0.19 -17.74
CA GLN A 135 8.27 -1.16 -18.80
C GLN A 135 9.76 -1.15 -19.14
N ARG A 136 10.36 0.04 -19.26
CA ARG A 136 11.79 0.21 -19.54
C ARG A 136 12.64 -0.38 -18.43
N TRP A 137 12.35 -0.10 -17.17
CA TRP A 137 13.11 -0.65 -16.04
C TRP A 137 12.93 -2.15 -15.88
N GLN A 138 11.72 -2.67 -16.12
CA GLN A 138 11.46 -4.09 -16.09
C GLN A 138 12.22 -4.81 -17.22
N GLN A 139 12.29 -4.23 -18.42
CA GLN A 139 13.13 -4.75 -19.50
C GLN A 139 14.62 -4.69 -19.17
N LEU A 140 15.10 -3.59 -18.58
CA LEU A 140 16.51 -3.43 -18.23
C LEU A 140 16.96 -4.38 -17.12
N LEU A 141 16.09 -4.70 -16.16
CA LEU A 141 16.41 -5.55 -15.01
C LEU A 141 16.13 -7.02 -15.26
N SER A 142 15.31 -7.36 -16.24
CA SER A 142 14.99 -8.74 -16.62
C SER A 142 16.25 -9.49 -17.08
N GLY A 143 16.58 -10.58 -16.37
CA GLY A 143 17.77 -11.39 -16.62
C GLY A 143 19.07 -10.83 -16.03
N MET A 144 19.01 -9.75 -15.23
CA MET A 144 20.21 -9.11 -14.68
C MET A 144 20.61 -9.68 -13.31
N MET A 145 21.89 -9.60 -13.01
CA MET A 145 22.47 -9.89 -11.69
C MET A 145 23.00 -8.60 -11.08
N LEU A 146 22.45 -8.20 -9.94
CA LEU A 146 22.93 -7.08 -9.15
C LEU A 146 23.89 -7.60 -8.08
N LYS A 147 25.06 -6.98 -7.96
CA LYS A 147 26.07 -7.37 -6.97
C LYS A 147 26.47 -6.15 -6.15
N GLN A 148 26.26 -6.24 -4.83
CA GLN A 148 26.73 -5.24 -3.87
C GLN A 148 27.88 -5.86 -3.07
N MET A 149 29.05 -5.25 -3.17
CA MET A 149 30.21 -5.61 -2.37
C MET A 149 30.50 -4.48 -1.38
N SER A 150 30.73 -4.83 -0.12
CA SER A 150 31.27 -3.90 0.86
C SER A 150 32.39 -4.57 1.64
N SER A 151 33.54 -3.91 1.69
CA SER A 151 34.68 -4.28 2.53
C SER A 151 34.92 -3.16 3.53
N TYR A 152 35.24 -3.53 4.77
CA TYR A 152 35.74 -2.58 5.76
C TYR A 152 37.01 -3.14 6.38
N TYR A 153 37.96 -2.23 6.60
CA TYR A 153 39.28 -2.52 7.15
C TYR A 153 39.54 -1.50 8.25
N SER A 154 39.81 -1.96 9.46
CA SER A 154 40.34 -1.14 10.53
C SER A 154 41.78 -1.58 10.80
N GLY A 155 42.74 -0.74 10.42
CA GLY A 155 44.16 -0.92 10.75
C GLY A 155 44.39 -0.62 12.23
N GLY A 156 45.07 -1.53 12.93
CA GLY A 156 45.19 -1.49 14.38
C GLY A 156 46.34 -0.66 14.93
N SER A 157 46.29 -0.56 16.26
CA SER A 157 47.22 0.06 17.18
C SER A 157 48.65 -0.48 17.04
N ALA A 158 49.61 0.12 17.77
CA ALA A 158 51.05 -0.13 17.70
C ALA A 158 51.53 -1.59 17.92
N ASP A 159 50.61 -2.55 18.12
CA ASP A 159 50.84 -3.98 18.38
C ASP A 159 50.61 -4.90 17.16
N GLY A 160 50.22 -4.36 16.00
CA GLY A 160 50.06 -5.12 14.75
C GLY A 160 48.75 -5.90 14.62
N SER A 161 47.79 -5.68 15.53
CA SER A 161 46.45 -6.26 15.44
C SER A 161 45.65 -5.71 14.23
N TYR A 162 44.80 -6.53 13.61
CA TYR A 162 43.87 -6.05 12.57
C TYR A 162 42.51 -6.74 12.62
N VAL A 163 41.48 -5.99 12.25
CA VAL A 163 40.11 -6.48 12.06
C VAL A 163 39.63 -6.06 10.68
N GLY A 164 39.21 -7.03 9.88
CA GLY A 164 38.73 -6.83 8.52
C GLY A 164 37.51 -7.68 8.23
N GLY A 165 36.53 -7.10 7.52
CA GLY A 165 35.31 -7.79 7.14
C GLY A 165 34.96 -7.52 5.68
N SER A 166 34.44 -8.54 5.01
CA SER A 166 33.87 -8.39 3.67
C SER A 166 32.47 -9.00 3.63
N SER A 167 31.54 -8.32 2.98
CA SER A 167 30.23 -8.86 2.66
C SER A 167 29.94 -8.68 1.18
N SER A 168 29.49 -9.75 0.53
CA SER A 168 29.00 -9.75 -0.84
C SER A 168 27.53 -10.14 -0.84
N LYS A 169 26.69 -9.34 -1.48
CA LYS A 169 25.29 -9.64 -1.73
C LYS A 169 25.06 -9.71 -3.23
N THR A 170 24.46 -10.79 -3.69
CA THR A 170 24.12 -11.01 -5.09
C THR A 170 22.62 -11.21 -5.20
N LEU A 171 21.99 -10.52 -6.14
CA LEU A 171 20.56 -10.61 -6.43
C LEU A 171 20.39 -10.89 -7.93
N HIS A 172 19.88 -12.06 -8.25
CA HIS A 172 19.52 -12.47 -9.61
C HIS A 172 18.06 -12.13 -9.86
N LEU A 173 17.77 -11.35 -10.89
CA LEU A 173 16.43 -10.98 -11.33
C LEU A 173 16.11 -11.75 -12.62
N CYS A 174 15.51 -12.94 -12.50
CA CYS A 174 15.22 -13.79 -13.64
C CYS A 174 14.16 -13.17 -14.55
N SER A 175 14.22 -13.47 -15.84
CA SER A 175 13.32 -12.90 -16.85
C SER A 175 11.87 -13.33 -16.72
N ASP A 176 11.61 -14.38 -15.95
CA ASP A 176 10.27 -14.90 -15.62
C ASP A 176 9.62 -14.18 -14.41
N GLY A 177 10.30 -13.18 -13.84
CA GLY A 177 9.85 -12.43 -12.67
C GLY A 177 10.16 -13.11 -11.33
N SER A 178 10.95 -14.19 -11.31
CA SER A 178 11.51 -14.75 -10.08
C SER A 178 12.84 -14.09 -9.71
N TYR A 179 13.17 -14.01 -8.42
CA TYR A 179 14.51 -13.62 -7.98
C TYR A 179 15.16 -14.70 -7.11
N ALA A 180 16.49 -14.70 -7.12
CA ALA A 180 17.31 -15.44 -6.18
C ALA A 180 18.33 -14.49 -5.54
N TYR A 181 18.37 -14.48 -4.22
CA TYR A 181 19.29 -13.69 -3.41
C TYR A 181 20.28 -14.62 -2.72
N ALA A 182 21.56 -14.24 -2.75
CA ALA A 182 22.63 -14.90 -2.01
C ALA A 182 23.55 -13.86 -1.39
N GLY A 183 23.66 -13.88 -0.05
CA GLY A 183 24.57 -13.05 0.72
C GLY A 183 25.62 -13.92 1.40
N SER A 184 26.88 -13.52 1.33
CA SER A 184 27.97 -14.08 2.13
C SER A 184 28.68 -12.96 2.90
N SER A 185 29.02 -13.24 4.14
CA SER A 185 29.84 -12.36 4.97
C SER A 185 30.96 -13.16 5.61
N SER A 186 32.15 -12.55 5.67
CA SER A 186 33.32 -13.09 6.36
C SER A 186 33.92 -12.02 7.25
N LEU A 187 34.27 -12.42 8.47
CA LEU A 187 34.99 -11.61 9.44
C LEU A 187 36.30 -12.32 9.78
N GLY A 188 37.40 -11.59 9.66
CA GLY A 188 38.73 -12.03 10.08
C GLY A 188 39.26 -11.10 11.17
N VAL A 189 39.69 -11.69 12.29
CA VAL A 189 40.35 -10.97 13.38
C VAL A 189 41.72 -11.59 13.64
N ASP A 190 42.74 -10.74 13.72
CA ASP A 190 44.10 -11.11 14.14
C ASP A 190 44.50 -10.24 15.34
N GLY A 191 44.65 -10.89 16.49
CA GLY A 191 45.19 -10.29 17.70
C GLY A 191 46.68 -10.57 17.78
N GLY A 192 47.50 -9.51 17.72
CA GLY A 192 48.96 -9.58 17.86
C GLY A 192 49.35 -10.47 19.05
N GLY A 193 50.18 -11.49 18.78
CA GLY A 193 50.53 -12.55 19.74
C GLY A 193 50.10 -13.96 19.34
N GLY A 194 49.55 -14.17 18.13
CA GLY A 194 49.26 -15.49 17.56
C GLY A 194 47.82 -15.97 17.70
N SER A 195 46.87 -15.06 17.96
CA SER A 195 45.45 -15.37 18.13
C SER A 195 44.66 -14.94 16.88
N SER A 196 44.30 -15.89 16.00
CA SER A 196 43.48 -15.61 14.82
C SER A 196 42.11 -16.27 14.91
N GLY A 197 41.04 -15.55 14.55
CA GLY A 197 39.67 -16.06 14.48
C GLY A 197 38.98 -15.73 13.16
N TYR A 198 38.23 -16.69 12.62
CA TYR A 198 37.40 -16.50 11.42
C TYR A 198 35.94 -16.85 11.73
N SER A 199 35.01 -16.05 11.22
CA SER A 199 33.59 -16.38 11.22
C SER A 199 32.95 -16.01 9.89
N GLY A 200 31.97 -16.81 9.46
CA GLY A 200 31.28 -16.61 8.19
C GLY A 200 29.81 -16.99 8.29
N GLY A 201 28.98 -16.26 7.54
CA GLY A 201 27.54 -16.51 7.45
C GLY A 201 27.05 -16.36 6.03
N SER A 202 26.19 -17.28 5.60
CA SER A 202 25.49 -17.25 4.31
C SER A 202 23.99 -17.08 4.53
N GLY A 203 23.35 -16.28 3.69
CA GLY A 203 21.90 -16.13 3.64
C GLY A 203 21.40 -16.25 2.22
N GLU A 204 20.40 -17.08 2.00
CA GLU A 204 19.74 -17.27 0.70
C GLU A 204 18.26 -16.95 0.82
N ASP A 205 17.69 -16.37 -0.22
CA ASP A 205 16.25 -16.06 -0.30
C ASP A 205 15.77 -16.12 -1.75
N TYR A 206 14.52 -16.53 -1.95
CA TYR A 206 13.92 -16.72 -3.27
C TYR A 206 12.51 -16.17 -3.28
N GLY A 207 12.11 -15.57 -4.41
CA GLY A 207 10.79 -14.95 -4.47
C GLY A 207 10.43 -14.40 -5.83
N ARG A 208 9.51 -13.44 -5.83
CA ARG A 208 9.05 -12.72 -7.02
C ARG A 208 9.56 -11.29 -6.96
N TRP A 209 10.00 -10.75 -8.09
CA TRP A 209 10.36 -9.35 -8.20
C TRP A 209 9.44 -8.62 -9.16
N ARG A 210 9.27 -7.32 -8.94
CA ARG A 210 8.60 -6.42 -9.88
C ARG A 210 9.07 -4.99 -9.69
N VAL A 211 8.78 -4.15 -10.69
CA VAL A 211 9.04 -2.72 -10.63
C VAL A 211 7.74 -1.99 -10.40
N GLU A 212 7.72 -1.10 -9.40
CA GLU A 212 6.56 -0.27 -9.07
C GLU A 212 6.95 1.22 -9.07
N VAL A 213 5.97 2.08 -9.32
CA VAL A 213 6.12 3.52 -9.07
C VAL A 213 5.46 3.84 -7.74
N ILE A 214 6.26 4.25 -6.76
CA ILE A 214 5.76 4.71 -5.47
C ILE A 214 5.97 6.22 -5.42
N GLY A 215 4.88 6.99 -5.55
CA GLY A 215 4.94 8.44 -5.69
C GLY A 215 5.61 8.85 -7.01
N ALA A 216 6.78 9.48 -6.93
CA ALA A 216 7.59 9.91 -8.07
C ALA A 216 8.88 9.08 -8.27
N ARG A 217 8.98 7.90 -7.62
CA ARG A 217 10.18 7.06 -7.66
C ARG A 217 9.87 5.69 -8.23
N VAL A 218 10.76 5.19 -9.07
CA VAL A 218 10.75 3.80 -9.54
C VAL A 218 11.47 2.93 -8.51
N THR A 219 10.77 1.91 -8.02
CA THR A 219 11.25 1.03 -6.94
C THR A 219 11.23 -0.42 -7.43
N LEU A 220 12.31 -1.15 -7.17
CA LEU A 220 12.35 -2.61 -7.29
C LEU A 220 11.79 -3.22 -6.00
N VAL A 221 10.73 -4.00 -6.12
CA VAL A 221 10.08 -4.68 -4.99
C VAL A 221 10.40 -6.17 -5.08
N LEU A 222 10.91 -6.73 -3.97
CA LEU A 222 11.14 -8.16 -3.78
C LEU A 222 10.07 -8.69 -2.83
N GLN A 223 9.45 -9.80 -3.20
CA GLN A 223 8.45 -10.49 -2.40
C GLN A 223 8.94 -11.92 -2.16
N SER A 224 9.37 -12.23 -0.93
CA SER A 224 9.88 -13.56 -0.60
C SER A 224 8.76 -14.61 -0.64
N GLN A 225 9.13 -15.87 -0.92
CA GLN A 225 8.20 -17.00 -0.86
C GLN A 225 7.63 -17.26 0.54
N ASP A 226 8.32 -16.85 1.61
CA ASP A 226 7.85 -17.02 2.98
C ASP A 226 6.85 -15.93 3.44
N GLY A 227 6.57 -14.94 2.57
CA GLY A 227 5.64 -13.84 2.85
C GLY A 227 6.25 -12.72 3.69
N SER A 228 7.54 -12.76 4.01
CA SER A 228 8.26 -11.61 4.56
C SER A 228 8.57 -10.60 3.44
N SER A 229 8.47 -9.31 3.79
CA SER A 229 8.65 -8.16 2.88
C SER A 229 9.67 -7.19 3.43
#